data_AF-A0A5P1X3I1-F1
#
_entry.id   AF-A0A5P1X3I1-F1
#
_cell.length_a   1.000
_cell.length_b   1.000
_cell.length_c   1.000
_cell.angle_alpha   90.00
_cell.angle_beta   90.00
_cell.angle_gamma   90.00
#
_symmetry.space_group_name_H-M   'P 1'
#
loop_
_entity.id
_entity.type
_entity.pdbx_description
1 polymer ?
#
loop_
_entity_poly.entity_id
_entity_poly.type
_entity_poly.pdbx_seq_one_letter_code
_entity_poly.pdbx_strand_id
1 'polypeptide(L)' 'MRLIVSNLVAAFWALILGEVLGYICGQLDILTIDPVTMGVLAIVVGLFAANCFAWITKSVEVTSK' A
#
# COMPACT_ATOMS: atom_id res chain seq x y z
N MET A 1 -16.52 -5.16 10.39
CA MET A 1 -15.53 -6.26 10.44
C MET A 1 -14.77 -6.42 9.12
N ARG A 2 -15.43 -6.59 7.96
CA ARG A 2 -14.75 -6.79 6.66
C ARG A 2 -13.77 -5.67 6.25
N LEU A 3 -14.11 -4.41 6.50
CA LEU A 3 -13.24 -3.26 6.15
C LEU A 3 -11.96 -3.19 7.00
N ILE A 4 -12.06 -3.48 8.30
CA ILE A 4 -10.91 -3.45 9.21
C ILE A 4 -9.93 -4.58 8.84
N VAL A 5 -10.44 -5.78 8.58
CA VAL A 5 -9.63 -6.92 8.15
C VAL A 5 -8.99 -6.65 6.79
N SER A 6 -9.73 -6.07 5.84
CA SER A 6 -9.20 -5.71 4.52
C SER A 6 -8.05 -4.70 4.61
N ASN A 7 -8.19 -3.65 5.44
CA ASN A 7 -7.15 -2.65 5.62
C ASN A 7 -5.92 -3.22 6.33
N LEU A 8 -6.10 -4.13 7.28
CA LEU A 8 -5.00 -4.82 7.95
C LEU A 8 -4.20 -5.70 6.98
N VAL A 9 -4.89 -6.46 6.13
CA VAL A 9 -4.25 -7.28 5.09
C VAL A 9 -3.52 -6.40 4.08
N ALA A 10 -4.12 -5.29 3.65
CA ALA A 10 -3.48 -4.33 2.76
C ALA A 10 -2.22 -3.72 3.38
N ALA A 11 -2.26 -3.33 4.66
CA ALA A 11 -1.12 -2.79 5.38
C ALA A 11 0.02 -3.82 5.52
N PHE A 12 -0.31 -5.08 5.82
CA PHE A 12 0.68 -6.15 5.91
C PHE A 12 1.41 -6.38 4.58
N TRP A 13 0.66 -6.48 3.48
CA TRP A 13 1.27 -6.66 2.16
C TRP A 13 2.03 -5.42 1.69
N ALA A 14 1.55 -4.22 2.03
CA ALA A 14 2.23 -2.97 1.71
C ALA A 14 3.58 -2.84 2.45
N LEU A 15 3.68 -3.25 3.71
CA LEU A 15 4.93 -3.27 4.47
C LEU A 15 5.97 -4.18 3.79
N ILE A 16 5.59 -5.43 3.49
CA ILE A 16 6.50 -6.40 2.87
C ILE A 16 6.99 -5.91 1.51
N LEU A 17 6.07 -5.41 0.68
CA LEU A 17 6.40 -4.91 -0.66
C LEU A 17 7.30 -3.67 -0.57
N GLY A 18 7.03 -2.78 0.38
CA GLY A 18 7.85 -1.60 0.64
C GLY A 18 9.26 -1.91 1.10
N GLU A 19 9.45 -2.88 2.01
CA GLU A 19 10.79 -3.31 2.44
C GLU A 19 11.58 -3.94 1.29
N VAL A 20 10.94 -4.81 0.49
CA VAL A 20 11.60 -5.45 -0.66
C VAL A 20 11.99 -4.40 -1.71
N LEU A 21 11.09 -3.46 -2.04
CA LEU A 21 11.41 -2.35 -2.94
C LEU A 21 12.53 -1.45 -2.38
N GLY A 22 12.46 -1.11 -1.09
CA GLY A 22 13.48 -0.31 -0.41
C GLY A 22 14.85 -0.97 -0.46
N TYR A 23 14.92 -2.28 -0.21
CA TYR A 23 16.15 -3.06 -0.33
C TYR A 23 16.71 -3.03 -1.76
N ILE A 24 15.88 -3.29 -2.77
CA ILE A 24 16.32 -3.30 -4.18
C ILE A 24 16.78 -1.90 -4.62
N CYS A 25 16.03 -0.85 -4.26
CA CYS A 25 16.38 0.54 -4.61
C CYS A 25 17.63 1.03 -3.88
N GLY A 26 17.86 0.58 -2.64
CA GLY A 26 19.08 0.88 -1.89
C GLY A 26 20.34 0.27 -2.52
N GLN A 27 20.22 -0.92 -3.11
CA GLN A 27 21.32 -1.56 -3.86
C GLN A 27 21.66 -0.85 -5.17
N LEU A 28 20.79 0.04 -5.63
CA LEU A 28 20.94 0.72 -6.91
C LEU A 28 21.52 2.14 -6.75
N ASP A 29 21.92 2.53 -5.52
CA ASP A 29 22.36 3.88 -5.12
C ASP A 29 21.34 5.00 -5.43
N ILE A 30 20.12 4.63 -5.85
CA ILE A 30 19.04 5.57 -6.17
C ILE A 30 18.39 6.09 -4.88
N LEU A 31 18.54 5.36 -3.77
CA LEU A 31 17.83 5.64 -2.54
C LEU A 31 18.70 5.35 -1.31
N THR A 32 18.98 6.40 -0.54
CA THR A 32 19.72 6.32 0.75
C THR A 32 18.82 6.04 1.95
N ILE A 33 17.53 5.76 1.72
CA ILE A 33 16.55 5.51 2.79
C ILE A 33 16.64 4.05 3.23
N ASP A 34 16.71 3.84 4.54
CA ASP A 34 16.67 2.50 5.13
C ASP A 34 15.42 1.70 4.69
N PRO A 35 15.56 0.40 4.36
CA PRO A 35 14.46 -0.44 3.88
C PRO A 35 13.22 -0.44 4.79
N VAL A 36 13.45 -0.42 6.12
CA VAL A 36 12.39 -0.39 7.13
C VAL A 36 11.57 0.90 7.04
N THR A 37 12.23 2.04 6.85
CA THR A 37 11.57 3.34 6.69
C THR A 37 10.74 3.37 5.41
N MET A 38 11.24 2.77 4.33
CA MET A 38 10.47 2.58 3.10
C MET A 38 9.25 1.67 3.29
N GLY A 39 9.37 0.60 4.07
CA GLY A 39 8.26 -0.27 4.45
C GLY A 39 7.14 0.49 5.16
N VAL A 40 7.47 1.35 6.13
CA VAL A 40 6.47 2.17 6.85
C VAL A 40 5.80 3.18 5.92
N LEU A 41 6.55 3.84 5.04
CA LEU A 41 5.99 4.75 4.04
C LEU A 41 5.05 4.02 3.07
N ALA A 42 5.41 2.80 2.66
CA ALA A 42 4.60 1.97 1.79
C ALA A 42 3.26 1.59 2.44
N ILE A 43 3.19 1.40 3.76
CA ILE A 43 1.92 1.18 4.46
C ILE A 43 0.96 2.35 4.29
N VAL A 44 1.45 3.58 4.48
CA VAL A 44 0.63 4.80 4.35
C VAL A 44 0.10 4.93 2.94
N VAL A 45 0.98 4.77 1.94
CA VAL A 45 0.62 4.84 0.52
C VAL A 45 -0.32 3.70 0.12
N GLY A 46 -0.04 2.48 0.58
CA GLY A 46 -0.81 1.27 0.29
C GLY A 46 -2.22 1.33 0.87
N LEU A 47 -2.37 1.82 2.11
CA LEU A 47 -3.69 2.06 2.71
C LEU A 47 -4.46 3.14 1.96
N PHE A 48 -3.80 4.25 1.61
CA PHE A 48 -4.44 5.31 0.84
C PHE A 48 -4.94 4.80 -0.51
N ALA A 49 -4.08 4.12 -1.26
CA ALA A 49 -4.43 3.53 -2.55
C ALA A 49 -5.57 2.52 -2.43
N ALA A 50 -5.51 1.59 -1.46
CA ALA A 50 -6.55 0.58 -1.25
C ALA A 50 -7.92 1.21 -0.96
N ASN A 51 -7.96 2.28 -0.16
CA ASN A 51 -9.22 2.99 0.12
C ASN A 51 -9.72 3.75 -1.11
N CYS A 52 -8.85 4.40 -1.89
CA CYS A 52 -9.20 5.05 -3.15
C CYS A 52 -9.78 4.05 -4.17
N PHE A 53 -9.14 2.90 -4.36
CA PHE A 53 -9.65 1.86 -5.26
C PHE A 53 -11.02 1.36 -4.83
N ALA A 54 -11.23 1.10 -3.52
CA ALA A 54 -12.53 0.70 -3.01
C ALA A 54 -13.62 1.75 -3.29
N TRP A 55 -13.30 3.04 -3.19
CA TRP A 55 -14.23 4.13 -3.53
C TRP A 55 -14.54 4.18 -5.02
N ILE A 56 -13.52 4.08 -5.88
CA ILE A 56 -13.70 4.07 -7.33
C ILE A 56 -14.59 2.89 -7.75
N THR A 57 -14.29 1.68 -7.29
CA THR A 57 -15.09 0.49 -7.61
C THR A 57 -16.54 0.65 -7.18
N LYS A 58 -16.79 1.19 -5.98
CA LYS A 58 -18.15 1.44 -5.51
C LYS A 58 -18.88 2.51 -6.35
N SER A 59 -18.18 3.53 -6.82
CA SER A 59 -18.78 4.59 -7.65
C SER A 59 -19.31 4.05 -8.98
N VAL A 60 -18.61 3.09 -9.58
CA VAL A 60 -19.03 2.45 -10.85
C VAL A 60 -20.27 1.58 -10.66
N GLU A 61 -20.35 0.85 -9.54
CA GLU A 61 -21.51 -0.02 -9.25
C GLU A 61 -22.81 0.77 -9.04
N VAL A 62 -22.73 2.00 -8.50
CA VAL A 62 -23.90 2.86 -8.25
C VAL A 62 -24.46 3.46 -9.54
N THR A 63 -23.62 3.75 -10.53
CA THR A 63 -24.06 4.29 -11.85
C THR A 63 -24.73 3.25 -12.74
N SER A 64 -24.53 1.95 -12.49
CA SER A 64 -25.12 0.86 -13.26
C SER A 64 -26.57 0.50 -12.86
N LYS A 65 -27.15 1.16 -11.86
CA LYS A 65 -28.53 0.95 -11.40
C LYS A 65 -29.39 2.18 -11.72
#